data_AF-G7KEX8-F1
#
_entry.id   AF-G7KEX8-F1
#
_cell.length_a   1.000
_cell.length_b   1.000
_cell.length_c   1.000
_cell.angle_alpha   90.00
_cell.angle_beta   90.00
_cell.angle_gamma   90.00
#
_symmetry.space_group_name_H-M   'P 1'
#
loop_
_entity.id
_entity.type
_entity.pdbx_description
1 polymer ?
#
loop_
_entity_poly.entity_id
_entity_poly.type
_entity_poly.pdbx_seq_one_letter_code
_entity_poly.pdbx_strand_id
1 'polypeptide(L)'
;MAMTSMALCGVNTVTFQNRARYNSGIAFASLGNKEKTTLGVKVTEGEGNLPKLVLTSPAGSEAEIYLFGGCITSWKVPNGKDLLFVRPDAVFNKKKPISGGIPHCFPQFGPGAIQQHGFARNLDWTVGDSENVEGNPVVTLELKDDTYSRAMWDFSFHALYKVTLNAKSLSTELKVKNTDNKAFSFNTALHTYFRASVSGASVKGLKGCKTLNKHPDPNNPIEGSEERSVTYFTSGNS
;
A
#
# COMPACT_ATOMS: atom_id res chain seq x y z
N MET A 1 15.29 12.04 -7.33
CA MET A 1 13.98 11.34 -7.45
C MET A 1 12.99 12.07 -6.56
N ALA A 2 12.12 12.91 -7.13
CA ALA A 2 11.16 13.68 -6.33
C ALA A 2 10.00 12.76 -5.90
N MET A 3 9.91 12.49 -4.60
CA MET A 3 8.78 11.77 -3.98
C MET A 3 7.75 12.80 -3.52
N THR A 4 6.56 12.80 -4.13
CA THR A 4 5.42 13.56 -3.62
C THR A 4 4.45 12.56 -3.00
N SER A 5 4.40 12.51 -1.67
CA SER A 5 3.42 11.69 -0.93
C SER A 5 2.30 12.60 -0.44
N MET A 6 1.06 12.31 -0.84
CA MET A 6 -0.14 12.98 -0.33
C MET A 6 -0.78 12.14 0.76
N ALA A 7 -1.03 12.73 1.93
CA ALA A 7 -1.86 12.12 2.98
C ALA A 7 -3.34 12.49 2.73
N LEU A 8 -4.24 11.49 2.75
CA LEU A 8 -5.68 11.70 2.70
C LEU A 8 -6.26 11.54 4.11
N CYS A 9 -7.04 12.51 4.56
CA CYS A 9 -7.78 12.47 5.82
C CYS A 9 -9.27 12.31 5.51
N GLY A 10 -9.91 11.28 6.08
CA GLY A 10 -11.35 11.06 5.97
C GLY A 10 -11.79 9.95 6.90
N VAL A 11 -12.53 10.32 7.96
CA VAL A 11 -13.10 9.40 8.95
C VAL A 11 -14.58 9.26 8.65
N ASN A 12 -15.08 8.03 8.54
CA ASN A 12 -16.50 7.72 8.72
C ASN A 12 -16.64 6.33 9.35
N THR A 13 -17.29 6.29 10.51
CA THR A 13 -17.47 5.11 11.35
C THR A 13 -18.75 4.38 10.96
N VAL A 14 -18.69 3.07 10.72
CA VAL A 14 -19.87 2.20 10.67
C VAL A 14 -19.61 0.95 11.52
N THR A 15 -20.55 0.64 12.40
CA THR A 15 -20.46 -0.41 13.42
C THR A 15 -21.02 -1.72 12.87
N PHE A 16 -20.29 -2.83 13.02
CA PHE A 16 -20.84 -4.19 12.87
C PHE A 16 -20.35 -5.10 14.01
N GLN A 17 -21.25 -5.97 14.47
CA GLN A 17 -21.12 -6.78 15.68
C GLN A 17 -20.30 -8.08 15.48
N ASN A 18 -19.68 -8.50 16.59
CA ASN A 18 -18.73 -9.60 16.79
C ASN A 18 -19.32 -11.02 16.74
N ARG A 19 -18.45 -11.99 16.39
CA ARG A 19 -18.12 -13.29 17.06
C ARG A 19 -17.13 -14.03 16.12
N ALA A 20 -16.12 -14.82 16.51
CA ALA A 20 -15.73 -15.50 17.74
C ALA A 20 -14.18 -15.73 17.79
N ARG A 21 -13.69 -16.25 18.92
CA ARG A 21 -12.28 -16.48 19.31
C ARG A 21 -11.69 -17.79 18.76
N TYR A 22 -10.36 -17.86 18.54
CA TYR A 22 -9.35 -18.57 19.37
C TYR A 22 -8.14 -19.18 18.59
N ASN A 23 -6.97 -19.05 19.24
CA ASN A 23 -5.65 -19.72 19.19
C ASN A 23 -4.70 -19.79 17.98
N SER A 24 -3.45 -19.45 18.33
CA SER A 24 -2.18 -19.55 17.61
C SER A 24 -1.57 -20.95 17.68
N GLY A 25 -0.94 -21.34 16.56
CA GLY A 25 -0.06 -22.49 16.44
C GLY A 25 0.58 -22.49 15.06
N ILE A 26 1.90 -22.36 14.99
CA ILE A 26 2.65 -22.48 13.74
C ILE A 26 2.72 -23.95 13.36
N ALA A 27 2.06 -24.31 12.27
CA ALA A 27 2.28 -25.55 11.54
C ALA A 27 1.95 -25.29 10.06
N PHE A 28 2.91 -25.54 9.16
CA PHE A 28 2.63 -25.64 7.73
C PHE A 28 1.83 -26.92 7.50
N ALA A 29 0.51 -26.81 7.57
CA ALA A 29 -0.41 -27.90 7.28
C ALA A 29 -0.91 -27.76 5.84
N SER A 30 -0.76 -28.85 5.09
CA SER A 30 -1.28 -29.16 3.76
C SER A 30 -2.55 -28.38 3.38
N LEU A 31 -2.49 -27.76 2.19
CA LEU A 31 -3.61 -27.25 1.39
C LEU A 31 -4.86 -28.12 1.57
N GLY A 32 -5.80 -27.59 2.34
CA GLY A 32 -6.98 -28.32 2.78
C GLY A 32 -8.08 -27.39 3.28
N ASN A 33 -8.20 -26.20 2.72
CA ASN A 33 -9.43 -25.41 2.77
C ASN A 33 -9.78 -25.07 1.33
N LYS A 34 -11.04 -25.30 0.93
CA LYS A 34 -11.57 -24.91 -0.37
C LYS A 34 -11.32 -23.40 -0.57
N GLU A 35 -10.23 -23.05 -1.25
CA GLU A 35 -10.05 -21.69 -1.74
C GLU A 35 -11.24 -21.39 -2.64
N LYS A 36 -12.04 -20.41 -2.24
CA LYS A 36 -13.05 -19.84 -3.11
C LYS A 36 -12.28 -19.17 -4.24
N THR A 37 -12.09 -19.87 -5.36
CA THR A 37 -11.36 -19.34 -6.52
C THR A 37 -12.21 -18.23 -7.12
N THR A 38 -11.91 -16.99 -6.72
CA THR A 38 -12.57 -15.80 -7.24
C THR A 38 -12.06 -15.53 -8.64
N LEU A 39 -12.99 -15.35 -9.60
CA LEU A 39 -12.64 -15.06 -10.97
C LEU A 39 -11.77 -13.79 -11.06
N GLY A 40 -10.64 -13.91 -11.76
CA GLY A 40 -9.69 -12.82 -11.92
C GLY A 40 -8.77 -12.60 -10.72
N VAL A 41 -8.76 -13.49 -9.73
CA VAL A 41 -7.81 -13.47 -8.59
C VAL A 41 -7.02 -14.77 -8.59
N LYS A 42 -5.69 -14.69 -8.64
CA LYS A 42 -4.80 -15.85 -8.57
C LYS A 42 -3.72 -15.65 -7.52
N VAL A 43 -3.57 -16.62 -6.61
CA VAL A 43 -2.40 -16.71 -5.73
C VAL A 43 -1.27 -17.41 -6.48
N THR A 44 -0.06 -16.87 -6.40
CA THR A 44 1.14 -17.43 -7.05
C THR A 44 2.40 -16.97 -6.32
N GLU A 45 3.55 -17.55 -6.66
CA GLU A 45 4.85 -17.04 -6.23
C GLU A 45 5.37 -15.96 -7.19
N GLY A 46 6.00 -14.94 -6.61
CA GLY A 46 6.71 -13.87 -7.30
C GLY A 46 8.22 -14.00 -7.17
N GLU A 47 8.91 -12.88 -7.38
CA GLU A 47 10.35 -12.78 -7.17
C GLU A 47 10.72 -13.12 -5.71
N GLY A 48 11.83 -13.83 -5.54
CA GLY A 48 12.27 -14.30 -4.22
C GLY A 48 11.36 -15.34 -3.57
N ASN A 49 10.52 -16.01 -4.37
CA ASN A 49 9.51 -16.99 -3.93
C ASN A 49 8.52 -16.41 -2.91
N LEU A 50 8.31 -15.09 -2.94
CA LEU A 50 7.35 -14.45 -2.06
C LEU A 50 5.93 -14.66 -2.61
N PRO A 51 4.94 -14.97 -1.75
CA PRO A 51 3.56 -15.11 -2.19
C PRO A 51 3.02 -13.76 -2.66
N LYS A 52 2.37 -13.78 -3.83
CA LYS A 52 1.70 -12.64 -4.42
C LYS A 52 0.33 -13.03 -4.98
N LEU A 53 -0.50 -12.02 -5.15
CA LEU A 53 -1.73 -12.08 -5.91
C LEU A 53 -1.51 -11.48 -7.29
N VAL A 54 -2.13 -12.09 -8.29
CA VAL A 54 -2.32 -11.51 -9.61
C VAL A 54 -3.81 -11.29 -9.80
N LEU A 55 -4.19 -10.02 -9.97
CA LEU A 55 -5.54 -9.63 -10.35
C LEU A 55 -5.60 -9.43 -11.86
N THR A 56 -6.64 -9.92 -12.52
CA THR A 56 -6.85 -9.76 -13.96
C THR A 56 -8.29 -9.36 -14.25
N SER A 57 -8.48 -8.17 -14.83
CA SER A 57 -9.81 -7.71 -15.23
C SER A 57 -10.21 -8.30 -16.59
N PRO A 58 -11.53 -8.36 -16.90
CA PRO A 58 -12.01 -8.89 -18.19
C PRO A 58 -11.49 -8.12 -19.40
N ALA A 59 -11.13 -6.85 -19.21
CA ALA A 59 -10.57 -5.99 -20.25
C ALA A 59 -9.06 -6.17 -20.45
N GLY A 60 -8.40 -7.07 -19.71
CA GLY A 60 -6.96 -7.33 -19.83
C GLY A 60 -6.06 -6.42 -18.99
N SER A 61 -6.62 -5.67 -18.03
CA SER A 61 -5.82 -4.96 -17.02
C SER A 61 -5.30 -5.97 -16.00
N GLU A 62 -4.07 -5.80 -15.50
CA GLU A 62 -3.44 -6.71 -14.53
C GLU A 62 -2.84 -5.92 -13.36
N ALA A 63 -2.96 -6.43 -12.14
CA ALA A 63 -2.24 -5.91 -10.98
C ALA A 63 -1.55 -7.03 -10.20
N GLU A 64 -0.34 -6.77 -9.74
CA GLU A 64 0.41 -7.70 -8.88
C GLU A 64 0.55 -7.15 -7.47
N ILE A 65 0.20 -7.95 -6.47
CA ILE A 65 0.18 -7.55 -5.06
C ILE A 65 0.96 -8.55 -4.24
N TYR A 66 2.12 -8.16 -3.71
CA TYR A 66 2.86 -9.03 -2.78
C TYR A 66 2.19 -9.00 -1.41
N LEU A 67 2.01 -10.19 -0.81
CA LEU A 67 1.49 -10.27 0.55
C LEU A 67 2.45 -9.65 1.55
N PHE A 68 3.76 -9.78 1.31
CA PHE A 68 4.76 -9.03 2.06
C PHE A 68 4.58 -7.53 1.84
N GLY A 69 4.27 -6.83 2.92
CA GLY A 69 3.99 -5.41 2.96
C GLY A 69 2.67 -4.98 2.34
N GLY A 70 1.80 -5.92 1.90
CA GLY A 70 0.55 -5.60 1.20
C GLY A 70 0.77 -4.76 -0.07
N CYS A 71 1.95 -4.90 -0.69
CA CYS A 71 2.45 -3.93 -1.64
C CYS A 71 2.00 -4.26 -3.07
N ILE A 72 1.28 -3.34 -3.69
CA ILE A 72 0.99 -3.41 -5.13
C ILE A 72 2.27 -3.02 -5.88
N THR A 73 2.80 -3.93 -6.68
CA THR A 73 4.11 -3.77 -7.35
C THR A 73 4.02 -3.50 -8.84
N SER A 74 2.92 -3.90 -9.47
CA SER A 74 2.67 -3.70 -10.90
C SER A 74 1.19 -3.39 -11.11
N TRP A 75 0.91 -2.47 -12.04
CA TRP A 75 -0.42 -2.25 -12.59
C TRP A 75 -0.31 -2.00 -14.08
N LYS A 76 -0.59 -3.03 -14.88
CA LYS A 76 -0.60 -2.97 -16.34
C LYS A 76 -2.01 -2.66 -16.82
N VAL A 77 -2.14 -1.61 -17.62
CA VAL A 77 -3.36 -1.35 -18.38
C VAL A 77 -3.45 -2.30 -19.61
N PRO A 78 -4.61 -2.43 -20.27
CA PRO A 78 -4.83 -3.43 -21.33
C PRO A 78 -3.83 -3.45 -22.49
N ASN A 79 -3.11 -2.34 -22.74
CA ASN A 79 -2.05 -2.29 -23.75
C ASN A 79 -0.68 -2.80 -23.24
N GLY A 80 -0.63 -3.42 -22.06
CA GLY A 80 0.57 -3.96 -21.43
C GLY A 80 1.45 -2.93 -20.73
N LYS A 81 1.15 -1.64 -20.80
CA LYS A 81 1.94 -0.59 -20.14
C LYS A 81 1.73 -0.66 -18.62
N ASP A 82 2.80 -0.95 -17.89
CA ASP A 82 2.83 -0.85 -16.44
C ASP A 82 2.91 0.63 -16.00
N LEU A 83 2.00 1.03 -15.13
CA LEU A 83 1.90 2.39 -14.59
C LEU A 83 2.65 2.56 -13.28
N LEU A 84 3.06 1.46 -12.64
CA LEU A 84 3.86 1.48 -11.42
C LEU A 84 5.33 1.21 -11.71
N PHE A 85 6.18 1.70 -10.83
CA PHE A 85 7.62 1.52 -10.91
C PHE A 85 8.14 0.83 -9.66
N VAL A 86 8.77 -0.32 -9.85
CA VAL A 86 9.65 -0.95 -8.87
C VAL A 86 11.09 -0.73 -9.31
N ARG A 87 11.94 -0.38 -8.35
CA ARG A 87 13.36 -0.15 -8.64
C ARG A 87 14.01 -1.46 -9.14
N PRO A 88 14.94 -1.39 -10.11
CA PRO A 88 15.65 -2.57 -10.58
C PRO A 88 16.47 -3.30 -9.51
N ASP A 89 16.86 -2.61 -8.43
CA ASP A 89 17.61 -3.14 -7.29
C ASP A 89 16.72 -3.39 -6.06
N ALA A 90 15.40 -3.42 -6.24
CA ALA A 90 14.48 -3.88 -5.21
C ALA A 90 14.80 -5.34 -4.85
N VAL A 91 14.68 -5.68 -3.55
CA VAL A 91 15.00 -7.02 -3.06
C VAL A 91 13.74 -7.61 -2.45
N PHE A 92 13.39 -8.82 -2.89
CA PHE A 92 12.18 -9.54 -2.49
C PHE A 92 12.53 -10.68 -1.52
N ASN A 93 13.02 -10.35 -0.32
CA ASN A 93 13.46 -11.35 0.66
C ASN A 93 12.96 -11.11 2.09
N LYS A 94 11.95 -10.25 2.25
CA LYS A 94 11.36 -9.83 3.53
C LYS A 94 12.30 -9.14 4.53
N LYS A 95 13.58 -8.91 4.19
CA LYS A 95 14.54 -8.22 5.09
C LYS A 95 14.36 -6.71 5.11
N LYS A 96 13.78 -6.14 4.05
CA LYS A 96 13.49 -4.71 3.90
C LYS A 96 12.20 -4.53 3.07
N PRO A 97 11.52 -3.38 3.17
CA PRO A 97 10.39 -3.09 2.30
C PRO A 97 10.73 -3.20 0.82
N ILE A 98 9.75 -3.64 0.02
CA ILE A 98 9.86 -3.60 -1.44
C ILE A 98 10.02 -2.14 -1.88
N SER A 99 11.06 -1.88 -2.67
CA SER A 99 11.45 -0.53 -3.06
C SER A 99 10.76 -0.10 -4.37
N GLY A 100 9.50 0.30 -4.25
CA GLY A 100 8.67 0.79 -5.36
C GLY A 100 7.23 0.28 -5.25
N GLY A 101 6.44 0.44 -6.31
CA GLY A 101 5.03 0.08 -6.28
C GLY A 101 4.21 1.01 -5.38
N ILE A 102 3.41 0.46 -4.47
CA ILE A 102 2.57 1.20 -3.51
C ILE A 102 2.84 0.71 -2.08
N PRO A 103 3.98 1.06 -1.46
CA PRO A 103 4.26 0.71 -0.07
C PRO A 103 3.36 1.46 0.92
N HIS A 104 2.94 0.77 1.98
CA HIS A 104 2.24 1.40 3.10
C HIS A 104 3.20 2.17 4.02
N CYS A 105 2.82 3.40 4.37
CA CYS A 105 3.33 4.09 5.55
C CYS A 105 2.28 3.96 6.65
N PHE A 106 2.51 3.16 7.69
CA PHE A 106 1.57 3.02 8.82
C PHE A 106 2.30 2.38 10.01
N PRO A 107 2.08 2.83 11.26
CA PRO A 107 1.19 3.92 11.70
C PRO A 107 1.86 5.31 11.70
N GLN A 108 3.01 5.45 11.04
CA GLN A 108 3.79 6.68 10.99
C GLN A 108 4.14 7.03 9.54
N PHE A 109 4.13 8.31 9.19
CA PHE A 109 4.64 8.80 7.91
C PHE A 109 5.95 9.58 8.11
N GLY A 110 7.00 9.18 7.40
CA GLY A 110 8.33 9.77 7.54
C GLY A 110 9.05 9.35 8.83
N PRO A 111 10.10 10.08 9.22
CA PRO A 111 10.81 9.88 10.49
C PRO A 111 9.91 10.13 11.70
N GLY A 112 10.25 9.54 12.85
CA GLY A 112 9.51 9.71 14.10
C GLY A 112 9.94 8.73 15.18
N ALA A 113 9.04 8.41 16.11
CA ALA A 113 9.32 7.59 17.29
C ALA A 113 9.62 6.11 16.95
N ILE A 114 9.05 5.62 15.85
CA ILE A 114 9.34 4.28 15.32
C ILE A 114 10.12 4.40 14.01
N GLN A 115 10.55 3.26 13.47
CA GLN A 115 11.23 3.20 12.18
C GLN A 115 10.51 4.03 11.11
N GLN A 116 11.29 4.62 10.20
CA GLN A 116 10.77 5.53 9.18
C GLN A 116 9.62 4.86 8.39
N HIS A 117 8.51 5.59 8.24
CA HIS A 117 7.27 5.13 7.60
C HIS A 117 6.52 3.97 8.31
N GLY A 118 6.89 3.67 9.56
CA GLY A 118 6.26 2.60 10.33
C GLY A 118 6.56 1.20 9.79
N PHE A 119 5.67 0.25 10.06
CA PHE A 119 5.96 -1.18 9.94
C PHE A 119 5.02 -1.97 9.02
N ALA A 120 3.90 -1.41 8.57
CA ALA A 120 2.95 -2.16 7.74
C ALA A 120 3.57 -2.74 6.45
N ARG A 121 4.60 -2.07 5.90
CA ARG A 121 5.39 -2.49 4.73
C ARG A 121 6.46 -3.57 5.03
N ASN A 122 6.61 -3.96 6.30
CA ASN A 122 7.58 -4.95 6.77
C ASN A 122 6.92 -6.27 7.22
N LEU A 123 5.59 -6.33 7.20
CA LEU A 123 4.82 -7.46 7.70
C LEU A 123 4.12 -8.17 6.54
N ASP A 124 3.90 -9.46 6.66
CA ASP A 124 3.03 -10.19 5.74
C ASP A 124 1.57 -9.86 6.03
N TRP A 125 0.86 -9.45 4.99
CA TRP A 125 -0.59 -9.31 5.01
C TRP A 125 -1.23 -10.62 4.61
N THR A 126 -2.43 -10.89 5.11
CA THR A 126 -3.20 -12.08 4.75
C THR A 126 -4.37 -11.72 3.85
N VAL A 127 -4.81 -12.63 2.99
CA VAL A 127 -6.06 -12.44 2.23
C VAL A 127 -7.23 -12.66 3.17
N GLY A 128 -8.03 -11.61 3.41
CA GLY A 128 -9.25 -11.68 4.21
C GLY A 128 -10.47 -12.07 3.41
N ASP A 129 -10.63 -11.45 2.23
CA ASP A 129 -11.73 -11.73 1.32
C ASP A 129 -11.31 -11.50 -0.14
N SER A 130 -12.01 -12.14 -1.06
CA SER A 130 -11.89 -11.89 -2.50
C SER A 130 -13.25 -12.03 -3.17
N GLU A 131 -13.54 -11.10 -4.06
CA GLU A 131 -14.82 -11.02 -4.76
C GLU A 131 -14.61 -10.62 -6.23
N ASN A 132 -15.62 -10.87 -7.05
CA ASN A 132 -15.70 -10.38 -8.41
C ASN A 132 -16.96 -9.53 -8.53
N VAL A 133 -16.79 -8.23 -8.74
CA VAL A 133 -17.90 -7.27 -8.82
C VAL A 133 -18.02 -6.82 -10.27
N GLU A 134 -19.11 -7.22 -10.91
CA GLU A 134 -19.39 -6.88 -12.32
C GLU A 134 -18.24 -7.29 -13.27
N GLY A 135 -17.62 -8.45 -13.01
CA GLY A 135 -16.47 -8.93 -13.77
C GLY A 135 -15.11 -8.46 -13.23
N ASN A 136 -15.06 -7.38 -12.44
CA ASN A 136 -13.81 -6.81 -11.94
C ASN A 136 -13.34 -7.51 -10.66
N PRO A 137 -12.09 -7.99 -10.60
CA PRO A 137 -11.57 -8.63 -9.39
C PRO A 137 -11.32 -7.61 -8.28
N VAL A 138 -11.68 -8.01 -7.07
CA VAL A 138 -11.45 -7.26 -5.84
C VAL A 138 -10.85 -8.21 -4.79
N VAL A 139 -9.87 -7.72 -4.05
CA VAL A 139 -9.32 -8.42 -2.90
C VAL A 139 -9.25 -7.49 -1.70
N THR A 140 -9.50 -8.03 -0.51
CA THR A 140 -9.25 -7.36 0.76
C THR A 140 -8.12 -8.08 1.48
N LEU A 141 -7.01 -7.38 1.67
CA LEU A 141 -5.91 -7.82 2.51
C LEU A 141 -6.13 -7.36 3.95
N GLU A 142 -5.63 -8.13 4.91
CA GLU A 142 -5.71 -7.82 6.34
C GLU A 142 -4.32 -7.74 6.97
N LEU A 143 -4.17 -6.82 7.90
CA LEU A 143 -3.06 -6.75 8.84
C LEU A 143 -3.62 -6.52 10.26
N LYS A 144 -3.16 -7.33 11.22
CA LYS A 144 -3.47 -7.20 12.64
C LYS A 144 -2.18 -7.00 13.42
N ASP A 145 -2.30 -6.55 14.66
CA ASP A 145 -1.14 -6.45 15.52
C ASP A 145 -0.55 -7.83 15.83
N ASP A 146 0.78 -7.87 15.93
CA ASP A 146 1.55 -9.02 16.34
C ASP A 146 2.66 -8.62 17.31
N THR A 147 3.48 -9.57 17.73
CA THR A 147 4.60 -9.29 18.65
C THR A 147 5.58 -8.24 18.12
N TYR A 148 5.81 -8.19 16.80
CA TYR A 148 6.71 -7.23 16.15
C TYR A 148 6.11 -5.82 16.14
N SER A 149 4.86 -5.66 15.73
CA SER A 149 4.19 -4.35 15.72
C SER A 149 4.02 -3.81 17.13
N ARG A 150 3.63 -4.67 18.09
CA ARG A 150 3.40 -4.28 19.49
C ARG A 150 4.68 -3.83 20.19
N ALA A 151 5.83 -4.37 19.81
CA ALA A 151 7.13 -3.92 20.32
C ALA A 151 7.49 -2.48 19.88
N MET A 152 6.95 -1.98 18.76
CA MET A 152 7.18 -0.61 18.27
C MET A 152 6.04 0.34 18.63
N TRP A 153 4.80 -0.15 18.59
CA TRP A 153 3.58 0.63 18.81
C TRP A 153 2.56 -0.30 19.48
N ASP A 154 2.53 -0.27 20.82
CA ASP A 154 1.75 -1.19 21.66
C ASP A 154 0.24 -0.88 21.62
N PHE A 155 -0.39 -1.13 20.47
CA PHE A 155 -1.83 -1.06 20.30
C PHE A 155 -2.35 -2.25 19.49
N SER A 156 -3.53 -2.73 19.86
CA SER A 156 -4.31 -3.65 19.03
C SER A 156 -5.00 -2.90 17.90
N PHE A 157 -4.84 -3.37 16.67
CA PHE A 157 -5.51 -2.79 15.50
C PHE A 157 -5.92 -3.86 14.50
N HIS A 158 -6.85 -3.49 13.61
CA HIS A 158 -7.18 -4.29 12.43
C HIS A 158 -7.25 -3.38 11.21
N ALA A 159 -6.28 -3.53 10.31
CA ALA A 159 -6.23 -2.83 9.04
C ALA A 159 -6.77 -3.73 7.93
N LEU A 160 -7.68 -3.20 7.13
CA LEU A 160 -8.25 -3.82 5.93
C LEU A 160 -7.86 -2.97 4.72
N TYR A 161 -7.18 -3.58 3.76
CA TYR A 161 -6.75 -2.93 2.53
C TYR A 161 -7.46 -3.56 1.34
N LYS A 162 -8.46 -2.86 0.80
CA LYS A 162 -9.23 -3.30 -0.36
C LYS A 162 -8.61 -2.78 -1.64
N VAL A 163 -8.41 -3.66 -2.61
CA VAL A 163 -7.89 -3.35 -3.94
C VAL A 163 -8.90 -3.82 -4.98
N THR A 164 -9.37 -2.89 -5.82
CA THR A 164 -10.31 -3.14 -6.92
C THR A 164 -9.62 -2.80 -8.23
N LEU A 165 -9.50 -3.77 -9.13
CA LEU A 165 -8.92 -3.58 -10.46
C LEU A 165 -10.01 -3.53 -11.52
N ASN A 166 -10.13 -2.38 -12.18
CA ASN A 166 -11.00 -2.19 -13.34
C ASN A 166 -10.18 -2.17 -14.64
N ALA A 167 -10.87 -1.99 -15.77
CA ALA A 167 -10.24 -1.90 -17.09
C ALA A 167 -9.13 -0.83 -17.21
N LYS A 168 -9.32 0.35 -16.58
CA LYS A 168 -8.39 1.50 -16.70
C LYS A 168 -8.16 2.23 -15.37
N SER A 169 -8.58 1.65 -14.26
CA SER A 169 -8.38 2.22 -12.93
C SER A 169 -8.05 1.13 -11.92
N LEU A 170 -7.23 1.52 -10.94
CA LEU A 170 -6.93 0.75 -9.75
C LEU A 170 -7.41 1.58 -8.56
N SER A 171 -8.36 1.06 -7.80
CA SER A 171 -8.85 1.70 -6.58
C SER A 171 -8.31 0.98 -5.36
N THR A 172 -7.94 1.75 -4.35
CA THR A 172 -7.35 1.24 -3.11
C THR A 172 -7.99 1.94 -1.92
N GLU A 173 -8.44 1.18 -0.92
CA GLU A 173 -9.05 1.70 0.29
C GLU A 173 -8.39 1.07 1.51
N LEU A 174 -7.89 1.89 2.44
CA LEU A 174 -7.37 1.43 3.72
C LEU A 174 -8.33 1.83 4.84
N LYS A 175 -8.88 0.84 5.54
CA LYS A 175 -9.66 1.02 6.77
C LYS A 175 -8.87 0.52 7.96
N VAL A 176 -8.74 1.34 8.99
CA VAL A 176 -8.07 0.96 10.24
C VAL A 176 -9.08 1.02 11.38
N LYS A 177 -9.30 -0.12 12.02
CA LYS A 177 -10.14 -0.24 13.21
C LYS A 177 -9.25 -0.29 14.45
N ASN A 178 -9.55 0.56 15.43
CA ASN A 178 -9.01 0.40 16.77
C ASN A 178 -9.72 -0.78 17.46
N THR A 179 -8.97 -1.83 17.78
CA THR A 179 -9.44 -3.02 18.49
C THR A 179 -8.88 -3.12 19.90
N ASP A 180 -8.14 -2.10 20.34
CA ASP A 180 -7.61 -1.95 21.68
C ASP A 180 -8.66 -1.35 22.62
N ASN A 181 -8.38 -1.38 23.93
CA ASN A 181 -9.13 -0.62 24.92
C ASN A 181 -8.57 0.81 25.10
N LYS A 182 -7.39 1.10 24.56
CA LYS A 182 -6.77 2.43 24.52
C LYS A 182 -7.11 3.17 23.23
N ALA A 183 -7.38 4.47 23.34
CA ALA A 183 -7.39 5.33 22.15
C ALA A 183 -5.97 5.44 21.57
N PHE A 184 -5.85 5.45 20.25
CA PHE A 184 -4.60 5.72 19.55
C PHE A 184 -4.76 6.77 18.46
N SER A 185 -3.65 7.36 18.05
CA SER A 185 -3.54 8.20 16.87
C SER A 185 -2.47 7.64 15.95
N PHE A 186 -2.63 7.84 14.65
CA PHE A 186 -1.70 7.35 13.65
C PHE A 186 -1.67 8.28 12.44
N ASN A 187 -0.62 8.15 11.63
CA ASN A 187 -0.58 8.66 10.28
C ASN A 187 -0.54 7.52 9.29
N THR A 188 -1.05 7.77 8.08
CA THR A 188 -0.93 6.82 6.99
C THR A 188 -0.66 7.52 5.66
N ALA A 189 0.03 6.82 4.76
CA ALA A 189 0.17 7.21 3.38
C ALA A 189 0.36 5.97 2.49
N LEU A 190 -0.08 6.07 1.24
CA LEU A 190 0.30 5.15 0.18
C LEU A 190 1.46 5.80 -0.60
N HIS A 191 2.64 5.22 -0.51
CA HIS A 191 3.86 5.82 -1.04
C HIS A 191 4.06 5.45 -2.52
N THR A 192 3.10 5.80 -3.37
CA THR A 192 3.01 5.34 -4.76
C THR A 192 4.18 5.81 -5.64
N TYR A 193 4.81 4.86 -6.34
CA TYR A 193 5.84 5.08 -7.34
C TYR A 193 5.25 4.92 -8.73
N PHE A 194 4.98 6.04 -9.40
CA PHE A 194 4.52 6.03 -10.79
C PHE A 194 5.68 5.85 -11.77
N ARG A 195 5.46 5.04 -12.80
CA ARG A 195 6.40 4.90 -13.91
C ARG A 195 6.29 6.09 -14.86
N ALA A 196 7.37 6.86 -14.96
CA ALA A 196 7.48 7.97 -15.90
C ALA A 196 8.94 8.24 -16.28
N SER A 197 9.15 8.84 -17.46
CA SER A 197 10.41 9.53 -17.76
C SER A 197 10.40 10.87 -17.04
N VAL A 198 11.40 11.14 -16.20
CA VAL A 198 11.46 12.37 -15.39
C VAL A 198 11.46 13.61 -16.28
N SER A 199 12.20 13.60 -17.39
CA SER A 199 12.33 14.76 -18.29
C SER A 199 11.03 15.18 -18.98
N GLY A 200 10.03 14.29 -19.05
CA GLY A 200 8.71 14.57 -19.63
C GLY A 200 7.58 14.57 -18.60
N ALA A 201 7.88 14.37 -17.32
CA ALA A 201 6.86 14.27 -16.28
C ALA A 201 6.45 15.66 -15.78
N SER A 202 5.16 15.81 -15.49
CA SER A 202 4.64 16.97 -14.77
C SER A 202 3.45 16.58 -13.90
N VAL A 203 3.20 17.37 -12.86
CA VAL A 203 2.05 17.22 -11.97
C VAL A 203 1.19 18.48 -12.04
N LYS A 204 -0.13 18.29 -12.07
CA LYS A 204 -1.14 19.36 -12.02
C LYS A 204 -2.03 19.16 -10.79
N GLY A 205 -2.81 20.19 -10.44
CA GLY A 205 -3.79 20.11 -9.35
C GLY A 205 -3.26 20.40 -7.95
N LEU A 206 -2.01 20.87 -7.85
CA LEU A 206 -1.39 21.27 -6.59
C LEU A 206 -1.45 22.77 -6.30
N LYS A 207 -1.89 23.59 -7.26
CA LYS A 207 -1.92 25.05 -7.10
C LYS A 207 -2.75 25.46 -5.88
N GLY A 208 -2.17 26.29 -5.01
CA GLY A 208 -2.77 26.77 -3.76
C GLY A 208 -2.65 25.79 -2.58
N CYS A 209 -2.13 24.58 -2.79
CA CYS A 209 -1.85 23.67 -1.68
C CYS A 209 -0.69 24.21 -0.84
N LYS A 210 -0.81 24.09 0.49
CA LYS A 210 0.31 24.29 1.40
C LYS A 210 1.37 23.20 1.16
N THR A 211 2.64 23.59 1.21
CA THR A 211 3.79 22.71 0.97
C THR A 211 4.80 22.81 2.10
N LEU A 212 5.56 21.73 2.27
CA LEU A 212 6.71 21.65 3.17
C LEU A 212 7.91 21.20 2.34
N ASN A 213 8.84 22.11 2.06
CA ASN A 213 10.05 21.81 1.31
C ASN A 213 11.16 21.31 2.26
N LYS A 214 11.47 20.02 2.16
CA LYS A 214 12.49 19.32 2.94
C LYS A 214 13.86 19.23 2.26
N HIS A 215 14.01 19.74 1.03
CA HIS A 215 15.25 19.60 0.26
C HIS A 215 16.45 20.38 0.85
N PRO A 216 16.31 21.65 1.29
CA PRO A 216 17.44 22.39 1.85
C PRO A 216 17.91 21.81 3.18
N ASP A 217 16.96 21.50 4.06
CA ASP A 217 17.20 20.84 5.35
C ASP A 217 15.94 20.02 5.72
N PRO A 218 16.03 18.68 5.79
CA PRO A 218 14.89 17.84 6.14
C PRO A 218 14.43 18.00 7.60
N ASN A 219 15.29 18.51 8.48
CA ASN A 219 14.95 18.76 9.88
C ASN A 219 14.28 20.12 10.09
N ASN A 220 14.48 21.06 9.16
CA ASN A 220 13.90 22.41 9.19
C ASN A 220 13.18 22.70 7.86
N PRO A 221 12.02 22.06 7.61
CA PRO A 221 11.30 22.23 6.36
C PRO A 221 10.79 23.66 6.20
N ILE A 222 10.91 24.19 4.99
CA ILE A 222 10.38 25.51 4.64
C ILE A 222 8.90 25.36 4.27
N GLU A 223 8.04 26.07 4.98
CA GLU A 223 6.61 26.19 4.64
C GLU A 223 6.40 27.14 3.46
N GLY A 224 5.43 26.82 2.61
CA GLY A 224 5.01 27.67 1.50
C GLY A 224 3.72 27.20 0.85
N SER A 225 3.44 27.73 -0.33
CA SER A 225 2.32 27.32 -1.19
C SER A 225 2.82 27.01 -2.60
N GLU A 226 2.20 26.03 -3.25
CA GLU A 226 2.46 25.76 -4.66
C GLU A 226 1.71 26.78 -5.52
N GLU A 227 2.43 27.71 -6.12
CA GLU A 227 1.82 28.77 -6.95
C GLU A 227 1.63 28.35 -8.42
N ARG A 228 2.31 27.27 -8.85
CA ARG A 228 2.29 26.83 -10.26
C ARG A 228 1.03 26.01 -10.54
N SER A 229 0.44 26.23 -11.71
CA SER A 229 -0.63 25.37 -12.24
C SER A 229 -0.13 23.99 -12.67
N VAL A 230 1.16 23.91 -13.03
CA VAL A 230 1.86 22.71 -13.48
C VAL A 230 3.27 22.72 -12.90
N THR A 231 3.66 21.62 -12.26
CA THR A 231 5.02 21.42 -11.74
C THR A 231 5.74 20.41 -12.62
N TYR A 232 6.83 20.84 -13.25
CA TYR A 232 7.68 20.01 -14.11
C TYR A 232 8.85 19.43 -13.32
N PHE A 233 9.27 18.21 -13.66
CA PHE A 233 10.48 17.62 -13.12
C PHE A 233 11.64 17.84 -14.10
N THR A 234 12.75 18.41 -13.63
CA THR A 234 13.98 18.54 -14.40
C THR A 234 14.98 17.50 -13.96
N SER A 235 15.86 17.07 -14.87
CA SER A 235 16.90 16.06 -14.62
C SER A 235 18.03 16.54 -13.70
N GLY A 236 17.87 17.66 -12.98
CA GLY A 236 18.95 18.35 -12.27
C GLY A 236 18.95 18.25 -10.74
N ASN A 237 17.90 17.69 -10.11
CA ASN A 237 17.84 17.55 -8.64
C ASN A 237 17.68 16.08 -8.26
N SER A 238 18.81 15.37 -8.20
CA SER A 238 18.95 14.07 -7.56
C SER A 238 20.06 14.12 -6.55
#